data_AF-A0A257PYC9-F1
#
_entry.id   AF-A0A257PYC9-F1
#
_cell.length_a   1.000
_cell.length_b   1.000
_cell.length_c   1.000
_cell.angle_alpha   90.00
_cell.angle_beta   90.00
_cell.angle_gamma   90.00
#
_symmetry.space_group_name_H-M   'P 1'
#
loop_
_entity.id
_entity.type
_entity.pdbx_description
1 polymer ?
#
loop_
_entity_poly.entity_id
_entity_poly.type
_entity_poly.pdbx_seq_one_letter_code
_entity_poly.pdbx_strand_id
1 'polypeptide(L)' 'MLAIGCLAPFVTLAVGAALGSYEGGTNGGYWGAGVGAVAGIVVGLIGFLLFDRLRGVRG' A
#
# COMPACT_ATOMS: atom_id res chain seq x y z
N MET A 1 0.00 16.42 5.83
CA MET A 1 0.31 15.85 4.50
C MET A 1 0.98 14.47 4.59
N LEU A 2 1.92 14.24 5.51
CA LEU A 2 2.54 12.91 5.74
C LEU A 2 1.56 11.79 6.15
N ALA A 3 0.43 12.12 6.79
CA ALA A 3 -0.52 11.11 7.29
C ALA A 3 -1.20 10.26 6.19
N ILE A 4 -1.39 10.81 4.99
CA ILE A 4 -2.05 10.10 3.87
C ILE A 4 -1.15 9.03 3.27
N GLY A 5 0.17 9.25 3.23
CA GLY A 5 1.13 8.25 2.76
C GLY A 5 1.20 7.02 3.67
N CYS A 6 1.06 7.20 4.99
CA CYS A 6 1.01 6.09 5.94
C CYS A 6 -0.30 5.29 5.93
N LEU A 7 -1.38 5.84 5.36
CA LEU A 7 -2.66 5.12 5.21
C LEU A 7 -2.66 4.18 3.99
N ALA A 8 -1.86 4.47 2.97
CA ALA A 8 -1.75 3.67 1.75
C ALA A 8 -1.49 2.17 2.01
N PRO A 9 -0.56 1.74 2.91
CA PRO A 9 -0.35 0.33 3.20
C PRO A 9 -1.54 -0.36 3.85
N PHE A 10 -2.30 0.33 4.70
CA PHE A 10 -3.47 -0.26 5.36
C PHE A 10 -4.65 -0.42 4.40
N VAL A 11 -4.86 0.56 3.51
CA VAL A 11 -5.94 0.51 2.51
C VAL A 11 -5.69 -0.60 1.50
N THR A 12 -4.47 -0.67 0.96
CA THR A 12 -4.10 -1.70 -0.02
C THR A 12 -4.09 -3.11 0.59
N LEU A 13 -3.71 -3.25 1.87
CA LEU A 13 -3.85 -4.50 2.61
C LEU A 13 -5.32 -4.93 2.75
N ALA A 14 -6.20 -4.02 3.15
CA ALA A 14 -7.62 -4.33 3.30
C ALA A 14 -8.29 -4.67 1.95
N VAL A 15 -7.97 -3.92 0.90
CA VAL A 15 -8.47 -4.16 -0.46
C VAL A 15 -7.93 -5.47 -1.02
N GLY A 16 -6.64 -5.74 -0.84
CA GLY A 16 -6.02 -7.00 -1.26
C GLY A 16 -6.63 -8.21 -0.54
N ALA A 17 -6.84 -8.10 0.77
CA ALA A 17 -7.50 -9.15 1.57
C ALA A 17 -8.94 -9.40 1.12
N ALA A 18 -9.70 -8.34 0.84
CA ALA A 18 -11.08 -8.44 0.39
C ALA A 18 -11.19 -9.10 -1.00
N LEU A 19 -10.38 -8.63 -1.97
CA LEU A 19 -10.36 -9.19 -3.32
C LEU A 19 -9.87 -10.64 -3.32
N GLY A 20 -8.80 -10.94 -2.58
CA GLY A 20 -8.30 -12.30 -2.44
C GLY A 20 -9.32 -13.23 -1.79
N SER A 21 -10.06 -12.75 -0.79
CA SER A 21 -11.13 -13.53 -0.15
C SER A 21 -12.30 -13.80 -1.08
N TYR A 22 -12.61 -12.84 -1.96
CA TYR A 22 -13.67 -12.98 -2.96
C TYR A 22 -13.33 -14.05 -4.00
N GLU A 23 -12.09 -14.11 -4.48
CA GLU A 23 -11.69 -15.06 -5.53
C GLU A 23 -11.29 -16.45 -5.01
N GLY A 24 -10.67 -16.52 -3.82
CA GLY A 24 -10.07 -17.76 -3.32
C GLY A 24 -10.51 -18.19 -1.93
N GLY A 25 -11.59 -17.58 -1.39
CA GLY A 25 -12.03 -17.81 -0.02
C GLY A 25 -10.93 -17.45 1.00
N THR A 26 -10.93 -18.10 2.16
CA THR A 26 -10.00 -17.76 3.26
C THR A 26 -8.53 -17.82 2.85
N ASN A 27 -8.14 -18.82 2.04
CA ASN A 27 -6.76 -18.94 1.56
C ASN A 27 -6.40 -17.80 0.59
N GLY A 28 -7.32 -17.47 -0.34
CA GLY A 28 -7.15 -16.31 -1.22
C GLY A 28 -7.06 -15.00 -0.43
N GLY A 29 -7.79 -14.87 0.67
CA GLY A 29 -7.71 -13.72 1.57
C GLY A 29 -6.33 -13.50 2.17
N TYR A 30 -5.66 -14.55 2.65
CA TYR A 30 -4.29 -14.44 3.18
C TYR A 30 -3.28 -14.05 2.10
N TRP A 31 -3.36 -14.67 0.92
CA TRP A 31 -2.48 -14.32 -0.21
C TRP A 31 -2.74 -12.90 -0.71
N GLY A 32 -4.01 -12.50 -0.84
CA GLY A 32 -4.42 -11.15 -1.22
C GLY A 32 -4.00 -10.09 -0.20
N ALA A 33 -4.10 -10.39 1.10
CA ALA A 33 -3.61 -9.50 2.16
C ALA A 33 -2.09 -9.32 2.09
N GLY A 34 -1.35 -10.41 1.86
CA GLY A 34 0.11 -10.37 1.71
C GLY A 34 0.54 -9.52 0.50
N VAL A 35 -0.06 -9.76 -0.67
CA VAL A 35 0.22 -8.97 -1.88
C VAL A 35 -0.19 -7.51 -1.70
N GLY A 36 -1.37 -7.26 -1.12
CA GLY A 36 -1.88 -5.92 -0.84
C GLY A 36 -0.96 -5.13 0.11
N ALA A 37 -0.46 -5.77 1.17
CA ALA A 37 0.48 -5.16 2.11
C ALA A 37 1.79 -4.76 1.43
N VAL A 38 2.38 -5.65 0.64
CA VAL A 38 3.64 -5.39 -0.08
C VAL A 38 3.46 -4.27 -1.09
N ALA A 39 2.39 -4.31 -1.90
CA ALA A 39 2.07 -3.26 -2.85
C ALA A 39 1.90 -1.90 -2.14
N GLY A 40 1.22 -1.89 -1.01
CA GLY A 40 1.04 -0.73 -0.16
C GLY A 40 2.32 -0.10 0.37
N ILE A 41 3.25 -0.93 0.85
CA ILE A 41 4.58 -0.49 1.31
C ILE A 41 5.37 0.09 0.14
N VAL A 42 5.36 -0.55 -1.03
CA VAL A 42 6.04 -0.07 -2.24
C VAL A 42 5.49 1.28 -2.68
N VAL A 43 4.17 1.43 -2.74
CA VAL A 43 3.51 2.71 -3.09
C VAL A 43 3.83 3.79 -2.06
N GLY A 44 3.82 3.46 -0.77
CA GLY A 44 4.20 4.38 0.31
C GLY A 44 5.66 4.85 0.20
N LEU A 45 6.59 3.93 -0.09
CA LEU A 45 8.01 4.25 -0.31
C LEU A 45 8.23 5.10 -1.55
N ILE A 46 7.61 4.76 -2.68
CA ILE A 46 7.68 5.55 -3.91
C ILE A 46 7.14 6.96 -3.67
N GLY A 47 5.99 7.07 -3.00
CA GLY A 47 5.39 8.35 -2.63
C GLY A 47 6.32 9.17 -1.72
N PHE A 48 6.94 8.54 -0.73
CA PHE A 48 7.91 9.20 0.16
C PHE A 48 9.16 9.69 -0.61
N LEU A 49 9.75 8.84 -1.45
CA LEU A 49 10.92 9.18 -2.27
C LEU A 49 10.62 10.31 -3.27
N LEU A 50 9.45 10.30 -3.90
CA LEU A 50 8.99 11.40 -4.77
C LEU A 50 8.79 12.68 -3.99
N PHE A 51 8.20 12.62 -2.79
CA PHE A 51 7.99 13.80 -1.96
C PHE A 51 9.31 14.39 -1.45
N ASP A 52 10.26 13.53 -1.07
CA ASP A 52 11.60 13.92 -0.66
C ASP A 52 12.37 14.59 -1.82
N ARG A 53 12.32 14.00 -3.02
CA ARG A 53 12.84 14.62 -4.25
C ARG A 53 12.19 15.96 -4.57
N LEU A 54 10.87 16.07 -4.45
CA LEU A 54 10.14 17.33 -4.72
C LEU A 54 10.45 18.42 -3.68
N ARG A 55 10.77 18.05 -2.45
CA ARG A 55 11.26 19.00 -1.43
C ARG A 55 12.71 19.40 -1.66
N GLY A 56 13.57 18.47 -2.08
CA GLY A 56 14.98 18.76 -2.40
C GLY A 56 15.18 19.66 -3.63
N VAL A 57 14.22 19.73 -4.55
CA VAL A 57 14.24 20.63 -5.72
C VAL A 57 13.75 22.06 -5.39
N ARG A 58 13.12 22.25 -4.23
CA ARG A 58 12.58 23.55 -3.77
C ARG A 58 13.44 24.23 -2.69
N GLY A 59 14.55 23.61 -2.28
CA GLY A 59 15.49 24.13 -1.27
C GLY A 59 16.66 24.86 -1.89
#